data_AF-A0A7V8W314-F1
#
_entry.id   AF-A0A7V8W314-F1
#
_cell.length_a   1.000
_cell.length_b   1.000
_cell.length_c   1.000
_cell.angle_alpha   90.00
_cell.angle_beta   90.00
_cell.angle_gamma   90.00
#
_symmetry.space_group_name_H-M   'P 1'
#
loop_
_entity.id
_entity.type
_entity.pdbx_description
1 polymer ?
#
loop_
_entity_poly.entity_id
_entity_poly.type
_entity_poly.pdbx_seq_one_letter_code
_entity_poly.pdbx_strand_id
1 'polypeptide(L)'
;MYPNLYYVIKDWFGVEINALKIFYSFGIFVALSFITAAVFLTKELKRKEKLGLLVPREEIITVGKPASLFEMILNGCIGFLFGFKLVGAWLATRKEGVDLQEYIFSSKGSWTGGLILAAILIFIKFREKAKQKLVKPEQRIIRVWPHDRVGDLVIFALVFGILGAKLFDNFENWDRFIKDPVANLLSPSGLTFYGGLICAAVAITWYAAKKGIRFWPLADSVAPALMIAYAVGRIGCQVSGDGDWGIYNSAYISDTPGHVVAATPEMFNKSLNDNSAYYLQGSVMNPDSTLTPVTDRKSDNLQTVPHKAFQGPSFLPTWFFAYTYPHNVNEDGVLLPGCEGKYCRALPQPVYPTPLYETITCSLLFLFLWSIRKKINTPGLLFGIYLIINGLERFFIELIRVNNTYSFLGIHPTQAEIISFLLVITGVLLVILKNNKPSLTS
;
A
#
# COMPACT_ATOMS: atom_id res chain seq x y z
N MET A 1 7.38 -8.32 14.82
CA MET A 1 7.08 -7.40 13.70
C MET A 1 7.93 -6.16 13.86
N TYR A 2 8.12 -5.39 12.78
CA TYR A 2 8.91 -4.16 12.79
C TYR A 2 8.04 -2.99 12.33
N PRO A 3 7.39 -2.26 13.25
CA PRO A 3 6.54 -1.11 12.92
C PRO A 3 7.30 -0.01 12.16
N ASN A 4 8.57 0.20 12.53
CA ASN A 4 9.46 1.20 11.93
C ASN A 4 10.91 0.72 11.92
N LEU A 5 11.76 1.49 11.23
CA LEU A 5 13.17 1.15 11.03
C LEU A 5 13.98 1.16 12.34
N TYR A 6 13.54 1.87 13.39
CA TYR A 6 14.19 1.81 14.70
C TYR A 6 14.19 0.39 15.27
N TYR A 7 13.06 -0.31 15.23
CA TYR A 7 12.99 -1.67 15.77
C TYR A 7 13.82 -2.67 14.96
N VAL A 8 13.95 -2.47 13.65
CA VAL A 8 14.85 -3.29 12.80
C VAL A 8 16.30 -3.11 13.23
N ILE A 9 16.74 -1.85 13.36
CA ILE A 9 18.15 -1.55 13.69
C ILE A 9 18.48 -1.96 15.12
N LYS A 10 17.55 -1.75 16.06
CA LYS A 10 17.70 -2.19 17.45
C LYS A 10 17.88 -3.70 17.54
N ASP A 11 17.04 -4.47 16.85
CA ASP A 11 17.05 -5.93 16.93
C ASP A 11 18.25 -6.55 16.20
N TRP A 12 18.58 -6.05 15.00
CA TRP A 12 19.65 -6.66 14.17
C TRP A 12 21.06 -6.22 14.57
N PHE A 13 21.21 -4.99 15.05
CA PHE A 13 22.52 -4.39 15.33
C PHE A 13 22.72 -3.97 16.79
N GLY A 14 21.69 -4.02 17.63
CA GLY A 14 21.77 -3.59 19.02
C GLY A 14 21.91 -2.07 19.19
N VAL A 15 21.63 -1.26 18.16
CA VAL A 15 21.84 0.20 18.17
C VAL A 15 20.51 0.93 18.31
N GLU A 16 20.40 1.80 19.32
CA GLU A 16 19.19 2.60 19.56
C GLU A 16 19.27 3.98 18.92
N ILE A 17 18.68 4.12 17.72
CA ILE A 17 18.64 5.40 17.00
C ILE A 17 17.21 5.93 16.96
N ASN A 18 16.79 6.69 17.98
CA ASN A 18 15.42 7.19 18.13
C ASN A 18 14.88 7.95 16.90
N ALA A 19 15.76 8.61 16.13
CA ALA A 19 15.38 9.30 14.90
C ALA A 19 14.77 8.38 13.83
N LEU A 20 15.08 7.07 13.85
CA LEU A 20 14.57 6.11 12.87
C LEU A 20 13.11 5.70 13.11
N LYS A 21 12.51 6.09 14.24
CA LYS A 21 11.08 5.86 14.52
C LYS A 21 10.15 6.58 13.52
N ILE A 22 10.66 7.59 12.80
CA ILE A 22 9.91 8.30 11.74
C ILE A 22 9.66 7.45 10.49
N PHE A 23 10.51 6.46 10.23
CA PHE A 23 10.46 5.66 9.01
C PHE A 23 9.67 4.38 9.26
N TYR A 24 8.35 4.46 9.10
CA TYR A 24 7.46 3.31 9.20
C TYR A 24 7.74 2.29 8.09
N SER A 25 7.85 1.02 8.47
CA SER A 25 8.18 -0.06 7.54
C SER A 25 7.13 -0.16 6.43
N PHE A 26 5.84 -0.04 6.77
CA PHE A 26 4.75 0.00 5.78
C PHE A 26 4.97 1.10 4.73
N GLY A 27 5.22 2.34 5.16
CA GLY A 27 5.44 3.47 4.26
C GLY A 27 6.67 3.29 3.36
N ILE A 28 7.74 2.67 3.87
CA ILE A 28 8.92 2.33 3.08
C ILE A 28 8.56 1.34 1.96
N PHE A 29 7.83 0.27 2.27
CA PHE A 29 7.43 -0.72 1.28
C PHE A 29 6.42 -0.16 0.25
N VAL A 30 5.55 0.77 0.66
CA VAL A 30 4.72 1.53 -0.29
C VAL A 30 5.59 2.35 -1.24
N ALA A 31 6.59 3.09 -0.75
CA ALA A 31 7.50 3.83 -1.64
C ALA A 31 8.27 2.89 -2.59
N LEU A 32 8.75 1.75 -2.07
CA LEU A 32 9.43 0.73 -2.87
C LEU A 32 8.51 0.10 -3.92
N SER A 33 7.20 -0.04 -3.65
CA SER A 33 6.25 -0.58 -4.63
C SER A 33 6.09 0.37 -5.82
N PHE A 34 6.01 1.69 -5.60
CA PHE A 34 5.99 2.69 -6.67
C PHE A 34 7.29 2.68 -7.50
N ILE A 35 8.45 2.60 -6.84
CA ILE A 35 9.74 2.52 -7.54
C ILE A 35 9.81 1.26 -8.39
N THR A 36 9.44 0.12 -7.81
CA THR A 36 9.44 -1.17 -8.51
C THR A 36 8.49 -1.14 -9.71
N ALA A 37 7.28 -0.64 -9.53
CA ALA A 37 6.30 -0.44 -10.61
C ALA A 37 6.89 0.42 -11.74
N ALA A 38 7.50 1.55 -11.40
CA ALA A 38 8.10 2.47 -12.37
C ALA A 38 9.22 1.80 -13.18
N VAL A 39 10.10 1.03 -12.52
CA VAL A 39 11.18 0.30 -13.19
C VAL A 39 10.63 -0.71 -14.20
N PHE A 40 9.66 -1.54 -13.80
CA PHE A 40 9.11 -2.57 -14.68
C PHE A 40 8.23 -1.98 -15.79
N LEU A 41 7.45 -0.93 -15.49
CA LEU A 41 6.69 -0.18 -16.48
C LEU A 41 7.61 0.44 -17.53
N THR A 42 8.71 1.09 -17.11
CA THR A 42 9.71 1.67 -18.02
C THR A 42 10.30 0.60 -18.95
N LYS A 43 10.68 -0.56 -18.40
CA LYS A 43 11.22 -1.68 -19.20
C LYS A 43 10.22 -2.16 -20.25
N GLU A 44 8.95 -2.25 -19.89
CA GLU A 44 7.92 -2.76 -20.79
C GLU A 44 7.47 -1.73 -21.83
N LEU A 45 7.39 -0.44 -21.49
CA LEU A 45 7.17 0.63 -22.46
C LEU A 45 8.30 0.68 -23.49
N LYS A 46 9.57 0.65 -23.06
CA LYS A 46 10.74 0.57 -23.96
C LYS A 46 10.66 -0.62 -24.91
N ARG A 47 10.17 -1.77 -24.44
CA ARG A 47 9.98 -2.95 -25.30
C ARG A 47 8.93 -2.68 -26.38
N LYS A 48 7.80 -2.06 -26.03
CA LYS A 48 6.71 -1.78 -26.97
C LYS A 48 7.01 -0.66 -27.95
N GLU A 49 7.84 0.29 -27.56
CA GLU A 49 8.43 1.28 -28.46
C GLU A 49 9.30 0.61 -29.52
N LYS A 50 10.16 -0.36 -29.12
CA LYS A 50 10.95 -1.16 -30.08
C LYS A 50 10.10 -2.00 -31.03
N LEU A 51 8.89 -2.38 -30.61
CA LEU A 51 7.92 -3.10 -31.45
C LEU A 51 7.06 -2.18 -32.32
N GLY A 52 7.26 -0.86 -32.27
CA GLY A 52 6.46 0.11 -33.03
C GLY A 52 5.02 0.29 -32.53
N LEU A 53 4.66 -0.29 -31.38
CA LEU A 53 3.31 -0.15 -30.80
C LEU A 53 3.08 1.21 -30.14
N LEU A 54 4.18 1.88 -29.79
CA LEU A 54 4.23 3.17 -29.13
C LEU A 54 5.19 4.10 -29.88
N VAL A 55 4.71 5.29 -30.22
CA VAL A 55 5.46 6.27 -31.01
C VAL A 55 5.84 7.47 -30.14
N PRO A 56 6.99 8.12 -30.41
CA PRO A 56 7.35 9.34 -29.71
C PRO A 56 6.47 10.49 -30.18
N ARG A 57 6.35 11.52 -29.35
CA ARG A 57 5.73 12.78 -29.73
C ARG A 57 6.75 13.89 -29.71
N GLU A 58 6.72 14.72 -30.75
CA GLU A 58 7.49 15.96 -30.79
C GLU A 58 6.81 17.00 -29.90
N GLU A 59 7.54 17.46 -28.90
CA GLU A 59 7.09 18.53 -28.00
C GLU A 59 8.09 19.68 -28.03
N ILE A 60 7.55 20.89 -28.09
CA ILE A 60 8.34 22.11 -27.99
C ILE A 60 8.61 22.35 -26.52
N ILE A 61 9.86 22.17 -26.09
CA ILE A 61 10.28 22.53 -24.74
C ILE A 61 11.15 23.78 -24.83
N THR A 62 10.83 24.78 -24.02
CA THR A 62 11.70 25.95 -23.89
C THR A 62 12.84 25.61 -22.94
N VAL A 63 14.05 25.48 -23.49
CA VAL A 63 15.27 25.21 -22.73
C VAL A 63 15.94 26.54 -22.38
N GLY A 64 16.47 26.65 -21.16
CA GLY A 64 17.26 27.80 -20.73
C GLY A 64 16.47 29.00 -20.20
N LYS A 65 15.19 28.84 -19.84
CA LYS A 65 14.48 29.86 -19.04
C LYS A 65 15.10 29.98 -17.63
N PRO A 66 15.22 31.20 -17.07
CA PRO A 66 15.58 31.37 -15.67
C PRO A 66 14.56 30.69 -14.75
N ALA A 67 14.95 30.42 -13.51
CA ALA A 67 14.02 29.90 -12.51
C ALA A 67 12.79 30.81 -12.42
N SER A 68 11.61 30.25 -12.61
CA SER A 68 10.36 31.01 -12.46
C SER A 68 10.18 31.36 -10.98
N LEU A 69 9.65 32.55 -10.70
CA LEU A 69 9.29 32.95 -9.34
C LEU A 69 8.35 31.92 -8.70
N PHE A 70 7.41 31.39 -9.47
CA PHE A 70 6.50 30.33 -8.99
C PHE A 70 7.26 29.03 -8.64
N GLU A 71 8.22 28.61 -9.46
CA GLU A 71 9.04 27.42 -9.15
C GLU A 71 9.85 27.62 -7.87
N MET A 72 10.43 28.81 -7.68
CA MET A 72 11.19 29.14 -6.48
C MET A 72 10.30 29.17 -5.25
N ILE A 73 9.13 29.82 -5.32
CA ILE A 73 8.16 29.84 -4.22
C ILE A 73 7.71 28.42 -3.89
N LEU A 74 7.33 27.61 -4.89
CA LEU A 74 6.87 26.24 -4.66
C LEU A 74 7.95 25.37 -3.99
N ASN A 75 9.19 25.42 -4.47
CA ASN A 75 10.30 24.71 -3.84
C ASN A 75 10.61 25.24 -2.43
N GLY A 76 10.47 26.55 -2.23
CA GLY A 76 10.57 27.19 -0.91
C GLY A 76 9.51 26.70 0.06
N CYS A 77 8.25 26.64 -0.36
CA CYS A 77 7.13 26.12 0.44
C CYS A 77 7.31 24.63 0.77
N ILE A 78 7.73 23.82 -0.21
CA ILE A 78 8.05 22.40 0.00
C ILE A 78 9.19 22.27 1.01
N GLY A 79 10.29 23.01 0.82
CA GLY A 79 11.42 23.02 1.73
C GLY A 79 11.03 23.47 3.13
N PHE A 80 10.17 24.50 3.22
CA PHE A 80 9.64 24.96 4.48
C PHE A 80 8.82 23.88 5.19
N LEU A 81 7.87 23.25 4.50
CA LEU A 81 7.03 22.19 5.06
C LEU A 81 7.86 21.01 5.56
N PHE A 82 8.77 20.50 4.73
CA PHE A 82 9.65 19.39 5.11
C PHE A 82 10.60 19.79 6.23
N GLY A 83 11.19 20.98 6.18
CA GLY A 83 12.11 21.46 7.22
C GLY A 83 11.38 21.69 8.53
N PHE A 84 10.21 22.32 8.49
CA PHE A 84 9.36 22.59 9.64
C PHE A 84 8.97 21.29 10.34
N LYS A 85 8.60 20.26 9.58
CA LYS A 85 8.16 18.98 10.13
C LYS A 85 9.30 18.04 10.47
N LEU A 86 10.19 17.72 9.53
CA LEU A 86 11.23 16.71 9.74
C LEU A 86 12.30 17.19 10.73
N VAL A 87 12.75 18.44 10.62
CA VAL A 87 13.72 18.98 11.59
C VAL A 87 13.06 19.15 12.96
N GLY A 88 11.80 19.60 12.99
CA GLY A 88 11.01 19.67 14.22
C GLY A 88 10.87 18.31 14.90
N ALA A 89 10.49 17.28 14.14
CA ALA A 89 10.33 15.91 14.62
C ALA A 89 11.67 15.34 15.10
N TRP A 90 12.75 15.55 14.35
CA TRP A 90 14.10 15.13 14.73
C TRP A 90 14.57 15.79 16.03
N LEU A 91 14.33 17.09 16.21
CA LEU A 91 14.64 17.77 17.47
C LEU A 91 13.74 17.28 18.62
N ALA A 92 12.47 17.01 18.32
CA ALA A 92 11.52 16.47 19.30
C ALA A 92 11.90 15.05 19.75
N THR A 93 12.49 14.23 18.88
CA THR A 93 12.98 12.87 19.25
C THR A 93 14.08 12.86 20.30
N ARG A 94 14.72 14.01 20.54
CA ARG A 94 15.72 14.18 21.62
C ARG A 94 15.08 14.38 22.99
N LYS A 95 13.78 14.68 23.05
CA LYS A 95 13.00 14.79 24.28
C LYS A 95 12.26 13.48 24.49
N GLU A 96 12.46 12.84 25.63
CA GLU A 96 11.77 11.61 25.98
C GLU A 96 10.25 11.82 26.05
N GLY A 97 9.47 10.82 25.63
CA GLY A 97 8.01 10.82 25.72
C GLY A 97 7.24 11.45 24.56
N VAL A 98 7.91 11.98 23.51
CA VAL A 98 7.19 12.52 22.33
C VAL A 98 6.85 11.40 21.34
N ASP A 99 5.56 11.20 21.10
CA ASP A 99 5.08 10.39 19.98
C ASP A 99 5.32 11.12 18.65
N LEU A 100 6.17 10.55 17.79
CA LEU A 100 6.48 11.14 16.48
C LEU A 100 5.27 11.20 15.55
N GLN A 101 4.37 10.22 15.62
CA GLN A 101 3.20 10.21 14.74
C GLN A 101 2.29 11.38 15.08
N GLU A 102 1.99 11.55 16.37
CA GLU A 102 1.23 12.68 16.87
C GLU A 102 1.93 14.00 16.55
N TYR A 103 3.26 14.06 16.70
CA TYR A 103 4.05 15.26 16.37
C TYR A 103 3.92 15.65 14.88
N ILE A 104 4.08 14.69 13.96
CA ILE A 104 4.02 14.93 12.52
C ILE A 104 2.68 15.57 12.13
N PHE A 105 1.58 15.04 12.66
CA PHE A 105 0.23 15.53 12.38
C PHE A 105 -0.22 16.71 13.24
N SER A 106 0.52 17.07 14.29
CA SER A 106 0.22 18.26 15.10
C SER A 106 0.47 19.57 14.33
N SER A 107 0.16 20.73 14.92
CA SER A 107 0.60 22.03 14.40
C SER A 107 2.06 22.38 14.77
N LYS A 108 2.73 21.54 15.57
CA LYS A 108 4.09 21.77 16.05
C LYS A 108 5.12 21.51 14.94
N GLY A 109 6.24 22.22 15.02
CA GLY A 109 7.36 22.11 14.09
C GLY A 109 8.50 23.06 14.44
N SER A 110 9.55 23.05 13.61
CA SER A 110 10.71 23.92 13.74
C SER A 110 10.70 25.00 12.66
N TRP A 111 10.34 26.24 13.04
CA TRP A 111 10.39 27.37 12.12
C TRP A 111 11.77 27.59 11.52
N THR A 112 12.83 27.47 12.33
CA THR A 112 14.21 27.60 11.89
C THR A 112 14.59 26.50 10.89
N GLY A 113 14.19 25.25 11.17
CA GLY A 113 14.38 24.13 10.25
C GLY A 113 13.65 24.36 8.91
N GLY A 114 12.42 24.87 8.97
CA GLY A 114 11.64 25.24 7.79
C GLY A 114 12.32 26.32 6.95
N LEU A 115 12.70 27.44 7.55
CA LEU A 115 13.34 28.54 6.84
C LEU A 115 14.69 28.14 6.22
N ILE A 116 15.50 27.37 6.94
CA ILE A 116 16.79 26.88 6.43
C ILE A 116 16.58 25.97 5.21
N LEU A 117 15.70 24.97 5.32
CA LEU A 117 15.50 24.03 4.21
C LEU A 117 14.81 24.69 3.01
N ALA A 118 13.91 25.66 3.25
CA ALA A 118 13.34 26.50 2.19
C ALA A 118 14.44 27.26 1.43
N ALA A 119 15.35 27.94 2.14
CA ALA A 119 16.45 28.67 1.53
C ALA A 119 17.39 27.73 0.75
N ILE A 120 17.69 26.55 1.29
CA ILE A 120 18.51 25.53 0.61
C ILE A 120 17.85 25.07 -0.69
N LEU A 121 16.56 24.71 -0.68
CA LEU A 121 15.88 24.23 -1.89
C LEU A 121 15.71 25.35 -2.94
N ILE A 122 15.42 26.57 -2.52
CA ILE A 122 15.40 27.74 -3.42
C ILE A 122 16.79 27.92 -4.05
N PHE A 123 17.86 27.85 -3.27
CA PHE A 123 19.22 28.02 -3.75
C PHE A 123 19.65 26.90 -4.71
N ILE A 124 19.36 25.64 -4.36
CA ILE A 124 19.62 24.49 -5.23
C ILE A 124 18.89 24.67 -6.56
N LYS A 125 17.60 25.04 -6.51
CA LYS A 125 16.79 25.23 -7.72
C LYS A 125 17.29 26.38 -8.57
N PHE A 126 17.66 27.48 -7.93
CA PHE A 126 18.26 28.63 -8.59
C PHE A 126 19.58 28.25 -9.27
N ARG A 127 20.48 27.53 -8.58
CA ARG A 127 21.75 27.05 -9.17
C ARG A 127 21.51 26.09 -10.33
N GLU A 128 20.58 25.16 -10.20
CA GLU A 128 20.23 24.21 -11.26
C GLU A 128 19.82 24.94 -12.54
N LYS A 129 18.90 25.91 -12.42
CA LYS A 129 18.42 26.71 -13.55
C LYS A 129 19.46 27.71 -14.06
N ALA A 130 20.28 28.28 -13.19
CA ALA A 130 21.38 29.14 -13.58
C ALA A 130 22.42 28.39 -14.42
N LYS A 131 22.73 27.14 -14.08
CA LYS A 131 23.60 26.26 -14.89
C LYS A 131 23.02 25.93 -16.26
N GLN A 132 21.69 25.83 -16.36
CA GLN A 132 20.99 25.52 -17.61
C GLN A 132 20.59 26.78 -18.39
N LYS A 133 20.87 27.99 -17.87
CA LYS A 133 20.46 29.26 -18.48
C LYS A 133 21.23 29.47 -19.78
N LEU A 134 20.49 29.63 -20.88
CA LEU A 134 21.04 30.02 -22.17
C LEU A 134 20.94 31.55 -22.33
N VAL A 135 21.78 32.12 -23.20
CA VAL A 135 21.80 33.57 -23.49
C VAL A 135 20.45 34.05 -24.03
N LYS A 136 19.75 33.19 -24.79
CA LYS A 136 18.34 33.34 -25.13
C LYS A 136 17.65 31.98 -24.92
N PRO A 137 16.44 31.95 -24.32
CA PRO A 137 15.68 30.71 -24.22
C PRO A 137 15.38 30.17 -25.62
N GLU A 138 15.81 28.95 -25.90
CA GLU A 138 15.60 28.30 -27.18
C GLU A 138 14.40 27.36 -27.09
N GLN A 139 13.53 27.43 -28.09
CA GLN A 139 12.52 26.40 -28.29
C GLN A 139 13.18 25.23 -29.01
N ARG A 140 13.32 24.11 -28.30
CA ARG A 140 13.84 22.87 -28.89
C ARG A 140 12.68 21.91 -29.08
N ILE A 141 12.55 21.41 -30.29
CA ILE A 141 11.67 20.28 -30.56
C ILE A 141 12.40 19.05 -30.04
N ILE A 142 11.91 18.48 -28.94
CA ILE A 142 12.43 17.21 -28.45
C ILE A 142 11.41 16.11 -28.70
N ARG A 143 11.90 14.92 -29.04
CA ARG A 143 11.10 13.72 -29.14
C ARG A 143 11.00 13.11 -27.75
N VAL A 144 9.82 13.15 -27.17
CA VAL A 144 9.55 12.53 -25.86
C VAL A 144 8.90 11.18 -26.08
N TRP A 145 9.51 10.14 -25.53
CA TRP A 145 9.00 8.79 -25.62
C TRP A 145 8.04 8.48 -24.47
N PRO A 146 7.09 7.55 -24.65
CA PRO A 146 6.20 7.12 -23.57
C PRO A 146 6.93 6.64 -22.31
N HIS A 147 8.09 5.99 -22.42
CA HIS A 147 8.86 5.59 -21.24
C HIS A 147 9.44 6.76 -20.43
N ASP A 148 9.69 7.92 -21.06
CA ASP A 148 10.14 9.13 -20.36
C ASP A 148 9.04 9.71 -19.46
N ARG A 149 7.77 9.34 -19.73
CA ARG A 149 6.59 9.80 -19.00
C ARG A 149 6.27 8.99 -17.76
N VAL A 150 7.02 7.93 -17.46
CA VAL A 150 6.73 7.07 -16.29
C VAL A 150 6.76 7.87 -14.99
N GLY A 151 7.67 8.83 -14.85
CA GLY A 151 7.69 9.73 -13.69
C GLY A 151 6.38 10.51 -13.54
N ASP A 152 5.85 11.05 -14.64
CA ASP A 152 4.56 11.73 -14.65
C ASP A 152 3.44 10.76 -14.24
N LEU A 153 3.39 9.56 -14.82
CA LEU A 153 2.39 8.54 -14.50
C LEU A 153 2.38 8.18 -13.00
N VAL A 154 3.56 8.04 -12.39
CA VAL A 154 3.70 7.77 -10.96
C VAL A 154 3.20 8.95 -10.12
N ILE A 155 3.51 10.19 -10.50
CA ILE A 155 3.02 11.38 -9.80
C ILE A 155 1.49 11.45 -9.88
N PHE A 156 0.90 11.21 -11.06
CA PHE A 156 -0.55 11.14 -11.22
C PHE A 156 -1.15 10.02 -10.37
N ALA A 157 -0.54 8.83 -10.34
CA ALA A 157 -0.97 7.72 -9.49
C ALA A 157 -0.98 8.11 -8.00
N LEU A 158 0.08 8.75 -7.53
CA LEU A 158 0.22 9.17 -6.13
C LEU A 158 -0.81 10.24 -5.77
N VAL A 159 -0.90 11.32 -6.56
CA VAL A 159 -1.77 12.46 -6.28
C VAL A 159 -3.23 12.08 -6.37
N PHE A 160 -3.66 11.50 -7.50
CA PHE A 160 -5.06 11.14 -7.69
C PHE A 160 -5.46 9.87 -6.93
N GLY A 161 -4.50 9.01 -6.57
CA GLY A 161 -4.73 7.88 -5.67
C GLY A 161 -5.08 8.34 -4.26
N ILE A 162 -4.31 9.26 -3.68
CA ILE A 162 -4.59 9.81 -2.35
C ILE A 162 -5.87 10.65 -2.37
N LEU A 163 -5.99 11.58 -3.34
CA LEU A 163 -7.18 12.43 -3.45
C LEU A 163 -8.45 11.63 -3.66
N GLY A 164 -8.41 10.62 -4.54
CA GLY A 164 -9.55 9.74 -4.80
C GLY A 164 -9.92 8.92 -3.58
N ALA A 165 -8.94 8.33 -2.89
CA ALA A 165 -9.18 7.54 -1.69
C ALA A 165 -9.84 8.36 -0.57
N LYS A 166 -9.41 9.61 -0.41
CA LYS A 166 -9.98 10.53 0.58
C LYS A 166 -11.38 11.00 0.20
N LEU A 167 -11.59 11.30 -1.08
CA LEU A 167 -12.87 11.76 -1.59
C LEU A 167 -13.95 10.68 -1.42
N PHE A 168 -13.65 9.43 -1.79
CA PHE A 168 -14.61 8.33 -1.63
C PHE A 168 -14.84 7.95 -0.17
N ASP A 169 -13.83 8.00 0.70
CA ASP A 169 -14.03 7.79 2.15
C ASP A 169 -15.06 8.77 2.73
N ASN A 170 -14.99 10.05 2.33
CA ASN A 170 -15.95 11.05 2.78
C ASN A 170 -17.35 10.83 2.19
N PHE A 171 -17.45 10.30 0.97
CA PHE A 171 -18.75 9.94 0.37
C PHE A 171 -19.37 8.72 1.05
N GLU A 172 -18.58 7.69 1.35
CA GLU A 172 -19.04 6.49 2.06
C GLU A 172 -19.45 6.82 3.50
N ASN A 173 -18.75 7.77 4.14
CA ASN A 173 -19.01 8.21 5.51
C ASN A 173 -19.62 9.62 5.56
N TRP A 174 -20.65 9.87 4.76
CA TRP A 174 -21.26 11.19 4.60
C TRP A 174 -21.71 11.84 5.92
N ASP A 175 -22.29 11.05 6.82
CA ASP A 175 -22.73 11.52 8.14
C ASP A 175 -21.57 11.95 9.04
N ARG A 176 -20.42 11.28 8.93
CA ARG A 176 -19.19 11.68 9.63
C ARG A 176 -18.62 12.95 9.01
N PHE A 177 -18.62 13.03 7.69
CA PHE A 177 -18.07 14.16 6.94
C PHE A 177 -18.80 15.47 7.21
N ILE A 178 -20.15 15.48 7.16
CA ILE A 178 -20.95 16.71 7.39
C ILE A 178 -20.71 17.30 8.79
N LYS A 179 -20.47 16.46 9.81
CA LYS A 179 -20.27 16.92 11.19
C LYS A 179 -18.99 17.73 11.37
N ASP A 180 -17.91 17.34 10.71
CA ASP A 180 -16.65 18.08 10.73
C ASP A 180 -15.87 17.94 9.40
N PRO A 181 -16.22 18.75 8.39
CA PRO A 181 -15.67 18.58 7.04
C PRO A 181 -14.16 18.81 6.96
N VAL A 182 -13.66 19.79 7.72
CA VAL A 182 -12.24 20.19 7.69
C VAL A 182 -11.37 19.16 8.39
N ALA A 183 -11.78 18.69 9.58
CA ALA A 183 -11.02 17.67 10.28
C ALA A 183 -11.00 16.35 9.51
N ASN A 184 -12.13 15.93 8.92
CA ASN A 184 -12.17 14.70 8.13
C ASN A 184 -11.28 14.80 6.88
N LEU A 185 -11.31 15.92 6.14
CA LEU A 185 -10.46 16.11 4.95
C LEU A 185 -8.97 16.14 5.27
N LEU A 186 -8.57 16.70 6.41
CA LEU A 186 -7.17 16.78 6.83
C LEU A 186 -6.74 15.57 7.70
N SER A 187 -7.66 14.69 8.05
CA SER A 187 -7.37 13.53 8.88
C SER A 187 -6.39 12.58 8.15
N PRO A 188 -5.40 12.03 8.87
CA PRO A 188 -4.51 10.98 8.34
C PRO A 188 -5.23 9.66 8.04
N SER A 189 -6.39 9.44 8.68
CA SER A 189 -7.21 8.23 8.54
C SER A 189 -8.37 8.43 7.56
N GLY A 190 -9.01 7.34 7.14
CA GLY A 190 -10.13 7.39 6.18
C GLY A 190 -9.63 7.49 4.75
N LEU A 191 -9.11 6.39 4.23
CA LEU A 191 -8.69 6.24 2.84
C LEU A 191 -9.34 4.99 2.27
N THR A 192 -10.21 5.15 1.29
CA THR A 192 -10.83 4.03 0.60
C THR A 192 -10.00 3.61 -0.60
N PHE A 193 -9.72 2.31 -0.69
CA PHE A 193 -8.91 1.78 -1.79
C PHE A 193 -9.52 2.05 -3.17
N TYR A 194 -10.84 1.89 -3.31
CA TYR A 194 -11.54 2.00 -4.59
C TYR A 194 -11.52 3.41 -5.17
N GLY A 195 -11.75 4.43 -4.33
CA GLY A 195 -11.65 5.81 -4.76
C GLY A 195 -10.28 6.14 -5.31
N GLY A 196 -9.23 5.67 -4.64
CA GLY A 196 -7.86 5.86 -5.09
C GLY A 196 -7.58 5.19 -6.43
N LEU A 197 -7.98 3.92 -6.59
CA LEU A 197 -7.78 3.17 -7.83
C LEU A 197 -8.52 3.82 -9.02
N ILE A 198 -9.79 4.17 -8.86
CA ILE A 198 -10.63 4.73 -9.92
C ILE A 198 -10.11 6.09 -10.36
N CYS A 199 -9.89 7.02 -9.41
CA CYS A 199 -9.42 8.36 -9.74
C CYS A 199 -8.02 8.35 -10.37
N ALA A 200 -7.10 7.52 -9.85
CA ALA A 200 -5.78 7.35 -10.45
C ALA A 200 -5.86 6.79 -11.87
N ALA A 201 -6.66 5.74 -12.10
CA ALA A 201 -6.81 5.13 -13.42
C ALA A 201 -7.39 6.11 -14.45
N VAL A 202 -8.41 6.89 -14.07
CA VAL A 202 -9.00 7.93 -14.93
C VAL A 202 -7.99 9.01 -15.26
N ALA A 203 -7.29 9.54 -14.26
CA ALA A 203 -6.31 10.62 -14.46
C ALA A 203 -5.13 10.18 -15.32
N ILE A 204 -4.60 8.96 -15.10
CA ILE A 204 -3.54 8.37 -15.91
C ILE A 204 -4.00 8.13 -17.35
N THR A 205 -5.20 7.58 -17.54
CA THR A 205 -5.74 7.31 -18.88
C THR A 205 -5.96 8.60 -19.66
N TRP A 206 -6.52 9.62 -19.01
CA TRP A 206 -6.69 10.96 -19.58
C TRP A 206 -5.34 11.60 -19.96
N TYR A 207 -4.36 11.55 -19.05
CA TYR A 207 -3.02 12.07 -19.29
C TYR A 207 -2.34 11.36 -20.47
N ALA A 208 -2.37 10.02 -20.47
CA ALA A 208 -1.82 9.18 -21.52
C ALA A 208 -2.44 9.49 -22.89
N ALA A 209 -3.77 9.62 -22.95
CA ALA A 209 -4.49 9.99 -24.17
C ALA A 209 -4.07 11.38 -24.67
N LYS A 210 -3.96 12.38 -23.77
CA LYS A 210 -3.48 13.72 -24.10
C LYS A 210 -2.05 13.71 -24.65
N LYS A 211 -1.22 12.75 -24.24
CA LYS A 211 0.14 12.55 -24.72
C LYS A 211 0.26 11.63 -25.94
N GLY A 212 -0.84 11.12 -26.47
CA GLY A 212 -0.84 10.23 -27.64
C GLY A 212 -0.39 8.79 -27.33
N ILE A 213 -0.33 8.42 -26.05
CA ILE A 213 -0.01 7.06 -25.63
C ILE A 213 -1.27 6.21 -25.80
N ARG A 214 -1.18 5.17 -26.63
CA ARG A 214 -2.30 4.27 -26.89
C ARG A 214 -2.66 3.46 -25.64
N PHE A 215 -3.96 3.42 -25.32
CA PHE A 215 -4.47 2.78 -24.10
C PHE A 215 -4.08 1.30 -23.97
N TRP A 216 -4.34 0.46 -24.97
CA TRP A 216 -4.10 -0.98 -24.85
C TRP A 216 -2.62 -1.36 -24.65
N PRO A 217 -1.66 -0.80 -25.43
CA PRO A 217 -0.24 -0.97 -25.13
C PRO A 217 0.13 -0.49 -23.72
N LEU A 218 -0.43 0.62 -23.25
CA LEU A 218 -0.18 1.10 -21.88
C LEU A 218 -0.74 0.13 -20.83
N ALA A 219 -2.01 -0.28 -20.96
CA ALA A 219 -2.67 -1.19 -20.01
C ALA A 219 -1.92 -2.52 -19.88
N ASP A 220 -1.56 -3.13 -21.01
CA ASP A 220 -0.73 -4.34 -21.03
C ASP A 220 0.66 -4.12 -20.39
N SER A 221 1.22 -2.90 -20.47
CA SER A 221 2.51 -2.58 -19.84
C SER A 221 2.37 -2.37 -18.32
N VAL A 222 1.23 -1.85 -17.89
CA VAL A 222 0.89 -1.61 -16.49
C VAL A 222 0.54 -2.90 -15.76
N ALA A 223 -0.09 -3.88 -16.42
CA ALA A 223 -0.47 -5.18 -15.83
C ALA A 223 0.63 -5.86 -14.99
N PRO A 224 1.82 -6.21 -15.54
CA PRO A 224 2.88 -6.81 -14.74
C PRO A 224 3.45 -5.85 -13.69
N ALA A 225 3.47 -4.54 -13.97
CA ALA A 225 3.96 -3.54 -13.02
C ALA A 225 3.06 -3.43 -11.77
N LEU A 226 1.73 -3.50 -11.94
CA LEU A 226 0.78 -3.53 -10.82
C LEU A 226 0.94 -4.80 -9.99
N MET A 227 1.12 -5.95 -10.63
CA MET A 227 1.25 -7.23 -9.92
C MET A 227 2.49 -7.26 -9.01
N ILE A 228 3.65 -6.79 -9.49
CA ILE A 228 4.85 -6.70 -8.65
C ILE A 228 4.75 -5.59 -7.61
N ALA A 229 4.11 -4.47 -7.93
CA ALA A 229 3.86 -3.41 -6.95
C ALA A 229 3.02 -3.91 -5.79
N TYR A 230 1.97 -4.69 -6.08
CA TYR A 230 1.12 -5.30 -5.07
C TYR A 230 1.91 -6.26 -4.18
N ALA A 231 2.73 -7.14 -4.79
CA ALA A 231 3.59 -8.06 -4.04
C ALA A 231 4.53 -7.31 -3.07
N VAL A 232 5.19 -6.24 -3.54
CA VAL A 232 6.09 -5.43 -2.70
C VAL A 232 5.33 -4.68 -1.60
N GLY A 233 4.13 -4.16 -1.91
CA GLY A 233 3.28 -3.51 -0.92
C GLY A 233 2.83 -4.45 0.20
N ARG A 234 2.49 -5.71 -0.15
CA ARG A 234 2.10 -6.75 0.81
C ARG A 234 3.20 -7.17 1.77
N ILE A 235 4.47 -7.03 1.37
CA ILE A 235 5.60 -7.18 2.32
C ILE A 235 5.46 -6.13 3.43
N GLY A 236 5.10 -4.89 3.09
CA GLY A 236 4.84 -3.82 4.04
C GLY A 236 3.79 -4.19 5.09
N CYS A 237 2.66 -4.74 4.64
CA CYS A 237 1.60 -5.26 5.52
C CYS A 237 2.14 -6.35 6.45
N GLN A 238 2.87 -7.33 5.89
CA GLN A 238 3.42 -8.43 6.65
C GLN A 238 4.41 -7.98 7.72
N VAL A 239 5.34 -7.06 7.40
CA VAL A 239 6.40 -6.67 8.35
C VAL A 239 5.90 -5.72 9.44
N SER A 240 4.88 -4.91 9.14
CA SER A 240 4.32 -3.95 10.09
C SER A 240 3.24 -4.56 10.99
N GLY A 241 2.54 -5.60 10.53
CA GLY A 241 1.36 -6.12 11.20
C GLY A 241 0.25 -5.07 11.22
N ASP A 242 -0.14 -4.57 10.05
CA ASP A 242 -1.14 -3.51 9.88
C ASP A 242 -2.61 -3.99 9.94
N GLY A 243 -2.84 -5.24 10.32
CA GLY A 243 -4.18 -5.80 10.41
C GLY A 243 -4.60 -6.63 9.20
N ASP A 244 -3.84 -6.63 8.10
CA ASP A 244 -4.26 -7.33 6.87
C ASP A 244 -4.13 -8.86 6.91
N TRP A 245 -4.12 -9.44 8.10
CA TRP A 245 -4.15 -10.87 8.36
C TRP A 245 -5.54 -11.51 8.20
N GLY A 246 -5.56 -12.83 8.08
CA GLY A 246 -6.75 -13.62 7.82
C GLY A 246 -7.57 -13.99 9.06
N ILE A 247 -8.48 -14.95 8.87
CA ILE A 247 -9.24 -15.61 9.94
C ILE A 247 -8.31 -16.40 10.88
N TYR A 248 -8.82 -16.80 12.05
CA TYR A 248 -8.06 -17.63 12.98
C TYR A 248 -7.82 -19.03 12.42
N ASN A 249 -6.61 -19.57 12.63
CA ASN A 249 -6.32 -20.96 12.30
C ASN A 249 -6.51 -21.83 13.55
N SER A 250 -7.66 -22.48 13.65
CA SER A 250 -8.05 -23.25 14.85
C SER A 250 -7.29 -24.58 15.02
N ALA A 251 -6.36 -24.90 14.12
CA ALA A 251 -5.40 -26.00 14.33
C ALA A 251 -4.22 -25.59 15.24
N TYR A 252 -4.14 -24.32 15.64
CA TYR A 252 -3.09 -23.77 16.47
C TYR A 252 -3.65 -22.84 17.55
N ILE A 253 -2.91 -22.67 18.64
CA ILE A 253 -3.17 -21.66 19.67
C ILE A 253 -1.90 -20.88 20.01
N SER A 254 -2.07 -19.77 20.72
CA SER A 254 -0.97 -19.12 21.45
C SER A 254 -1.00 -19.57 22.92
N ASP A 255 -0.06 -20.41 23.34
CA ASP A 255 0.05 -20.88 24.73
C ASP A 255 0.61 -19.79 25.66
N THR A 256 1.56 -19.01 25.16
CA THR A 256 2.04 -17.75 25.72
C THR A 256 1.99 -16.70 24.62
N PRO A 257 1.66 -15.42 24.91
CA PRO A 257 1.53 -14.40 23.88
C PRO A 257 2.75 -14.35 22.96
N GLY A 258 2.53 -14.58 21.66
CA GLY A 258 3.58 -14.56 20.65
C GLY A 258 4.17 -15.94 20.30
N HIS A 259 4.00 -16.97 21.15
CA HIS A 259 4.40 -18.34 20.86
C HIS A 259 3.22 -19.14 20.29
N VAL A 260 3.47 -20.00 19.29
CA VAL A 260 2.42 -20.72 18.55
C VAL A 260 2.66 -22.23 18.63
N VAL A 261 1.63 -22.96 19.05
CA VAL A 261 1.65 -24.43 19.17
C VAL A 261 0.44 -25.06 18.50
N ALA A 262 0.58 -26.30 18.04
CA ALA A 262 -0.55 -27.06 17.52
C ALA A 262 -1.60 -27.30 18.61
N ALA A 263 -2.88 -27.31 18.23
CA ALA A 263 -3.99 -27.34 19.16
C ALA A 263 -5.05 -28.37 18.76
N THR A 264 -5.68 -28.98 19.77
CA THR A 264 -6.93 -29.71 19.58
C THR A 264 -8.11 -28.73 19.59
N PRO A 265 -9.30 -29.13 19.09
CA PRO A 265 -10.51 -28.29 19.14
C PRO A 265 -10.85 -27.82 20.57
N GLU A 266 -10.63 -28.66 21.58
CA GLU A 266 -10.87 -28.32 22.99
C GLU A 266 -9.91 -27.23 23.47
N MET A 267 -8.63 -27.33 23.10
CA MET A 267 -7.62 -26.32 23.45
C MET A 267 -7.95 -24.96 22.81
N PHE A 268 -8.37 -24.96 21.54
CA PHE A 268 -8.79 -23.76 20.84
C PHE A 268 -10.01 -23.11 21.50
N ASN A 269 -11.06 -23.90 21.77
CA ASN A 269 -12.26 -23.41 22.45
C ASN A 269 -11.96 -22.88 23.86
N LYS A 270 -11.08 -23.55 24.61
CA LYS A 270 -10.64 -23.05 25.92
C LYS A 270 -9.98 -21.68 25.79
N SER A 271 -9.04 -21.53 24.87
CA SER A 271 -8.31 -20.28 24.70
C SER A 271 -9.19 -19.14 24.15
N LEU A 272 -10.24 -19.45 23.37
CA LEU A 272 -11.30 -18.50 23.04
C LEU A 272 -12.08 -18.02 24.28
N ASN A 273 -12.42 -18.94 25.19
CA ASN A 273 -13.12 -18.60 26.44
C ASN A 273 -12.23 -17.73 27.35
N ASP A 274 -10.96 -18.10 27.49
CA ASP A 274 -9.96 -17.37 28.30
C ASP A 274 -9.78 -15.92 27.81
N ASN A 275 -9.98 -15.68 26.50
CA ASN A 275 -9.88 -14.36 25.87
C ASN A 275 -11.25 -13.82 25.41
N SER A 276 -12.35 -14.23 26.04
CA SER A 276 -13.72 -13.90 25.59
C SER A 276 -14.00 -12.39 25.49
N ALA A 277 -13.44 -11.57 26.39
CA ALA A 277 -13.55 -10.11 26.33
C ALA A 277 -12.97 -9.53 25.03
N TYR A 278 -11.90 -10.12 24.50
CA TYR A 278 -11.28 -9.69 23.25
C TYR A 278 -12.24 -9.92 22.07
N TYR A 279 -12.85 -11.10 21.98
CA TYR A 279 -13.73 -11.45 20.86
C TYR A 279 -15.10 -10.77 20.92
N LEU A 280 -15.68 -10.63 22.11
CA LEU A 280 -17.04 -10.12 22.27
C LEU A 280 -17.06 -8.59 22.41
N GLN A 281 -16.08 -8.02 23.10
CA GLN A 281 -16.05 -6.58 23.43
C GLN A 281 -14.96 -5.81 22.68
N GLY A 282 -14.02 -6.51 22.04
CA GLY A 282 -12.87 -5.88 21.38
C GLY A 282 -11.85 -5.32 22.38
N SER A 283 -11.85 -5.83 23.62
CA SER A 283 -11.06 -5.27 24.72
C SER A 283 -10.28 -6.36 25.46
N VAL A 284 -9.12 -6.01 26.01
CA VAL A 284 -8.33 -6.92 26.86
C VAL A 284 -8.09 -6.34 28.24
N MET A 285 -7.97 -7.24 29.22
CA MET A 285 -7.58 -6.90 30.58
C MET A 285 -6.05 -6.76 30.64
N ASN A 286 -5.56 -5.60 31.08
CA ASN A 286 -4.15 -5.37 31.33
C ASN A 286 -3.76 -5.86 32.74
N PRO A 287 -2.46 -6.04 33.04
CA PRO A 287 -1.97 -6.42 34.37
C PRO A 287 -2.38 -5.49 35.52
N ASP A 288 -2.65 -4.23 35.21
CA ASP A 288 -3.15 -3.21 36.16
C ASP A 288 -4.68 -3.30 36.38
N SER A 289 -5.32 -4.37 35.90
CA SER A 289 -6.77 -4.58 35.95
C SER A 289 -7.60 -3.54 35.18
N THR A 290 -6.98 -2.79 34.25
CA THR A 290 -7.70 -1.91 33.34
C THR A 290 -8.15 -2.65 32.09
N LEU A 291 -9.39 -2.40 31.65
CA LEU A 291 -9.91 -2.92 30.40
C LEU A 291 -9.64 -1.91 29.29
N THR A 292 -8.86 -2.30 28.28
CA THR A 292 -8.48 -1.41 27.17
C THR A 292 -9.09 -1.92 25.86
N PRO A 293 -9.81 -1.06 25.09
CA PRO A 293 -10.26 -1.41 23.75
C PRO A 293 -9.05 -1.48 22.81
N VAL A 294 -8.91 -2.60 22.11
CA VAL A 294 -7.75 -2.89 21.24
C VAL A 294 -8.11 -3.30 19.83
N THR A 295 -9.36 -3.70 19.58
CA THR A 295 -9.79 -4.08 18.24
C THR A 295 -11.26 -3.76 18.02
N ASP A 296 -11.61 -3.47 16.78
CA ASP A 296 -12.99 -3.33 16.31
C ASP A 296 -13.57 -4.66 15.78
N ARG A 297 -12.74 -5.71 15.68
CA ARG A 297 -13.13 -7.04 15.21
C ARG A 297 -13.85 -7.82 16.31
N LYS A 298 -15.15 -7.62 16.39
CA LYS A 298 -16.04 -8.26 17.37
C LYS A 298 -16.88 -9.34 16.72
N SER A 299 -17.27 -10.34 17.50
CA SER A 299 -18.22 -11.39 17.12
C SER A 299 -19.40 -11.36 18.08
N ASP A 300 -20.60 -11.67 17.59
CA ASP A 300 -21.82 -11.68 18.41
C ASP A 300 -21.75 -12.71 19.53
N ASN A 301 -21.10 -13.84 19.25
CA ASN A 301 -20.83 -14.90 20.21
C ASN A 301 -19.52 -15.64 19.87
N LEU A 302 -18.97 -16.40 20.82
CA LEU A 302 -17.70 -17.12 20.63
C LEU A 302 -17.77 -18.20 19.54
N GLN A 303 -18.96 -18.73 19.24
CA GLN A 303 -19.14 -19.76 18.20
C GLN A 303 -19.10 -19.16 16.78
N THR A 304 -19.41 -17.87 16.66
CA THR A 304 -19.36 -17.12 15.39
C THR A 304 -17.99 -16.51 15.08
N VAL A 305 -17.00 -16.70 15.97
CA VAL A 305 -15.63 -16.24 15.72
C VAL A 305 -15.12 -16.91 14.44
N PRO A 306 -14.70 -16.15 13.41
CA PRO A 306 -14.33 -16.74 12.13
C PRO A 306 -13.01 -17.50 12.25
N HIS A 307 -13.07 -18.82 12.05
CA HIS A 307 -11.89 -19.68 12.11
C HIS A 307 -11.98 -20.85 11.13
N LYS A 308 -10.81 -21.41 10.77
CA LYS A 308 -10.70 -22.65 10.00
C LYS A 308 -9.53 -23.47 10.51
N ALA A 309 -9.69 -24.79 10.60
CA ALA A 309 -8.61 -25.67 11.02
C ALA A 309 -7.79 -26.08 9.79
N PHE A 310 -6.49 -25.77 9.79
CA PHE A 310 -5.55 -26.35 8.84
C PHE A 310 -4.17 -26.48 9.45
N GLN A 311 -3.70 -27.71 9.62
CA GLN A 311 -2.33 -27.97 10.05
C GLN A 311 -1.43 -28.08 8.82
N GLY A 312 -0.41 -27.23 8.77
CA GLY A 312 0.57 -27.25 7.68
C GLY A 312 1.43 -28.52 7.68
N PRO A 313 2.01 -28.90 6.53
CA PRO A 313 2.95 -30.01 6.47
C PRO A 313 4.20 -29.72 7.31
N SER A 314 4.77 -30.75 7.93
CA SER A 314 5.86 -30.63 8.92
C SER A 314 7.17 -30.05 8.38
N PHE A 315 7.39 -30.07 7.06
CA PHE A 315 8.60 -29.52 6.45
C PHE A 315 8.56 -27.99 6.31
N LEU A 316 7.39 -27.37 6.46
CA LEU A 316 7.23 -25.92 6.44
C LEU A 316 7.08 -25.39 7.86
N PRO A 317 7.58 -24.18 8.13
CA PRO A 317 7.51 -23.60 9.46
C PRO A 317 6.08 -23.22 9.84
N THR A 318 5.75 -23.34 11.13
CA THR A 318 4.43 -23.01 11.68
C THR A 318 3.97 -21.59 11.35
N TRP A 319 4.89 -20.61 11.39
CA TRP A 319 4.57 -19.21 11.07
C TRP A 319 4.04 -19.01 9.65
N PHE A 320 4.23 -19.98 8.75
CA PHE A 320 3.64 -19.95 7.42
C PHE A 320 2.12 -20.19 7.47
N PHE A 321 1.60 -20.90 8.47
CA PHE A 321 0.19 -21.29 8.57
C PHE A 321 -0.55 -20.65 9.74
N ALA A 322 0.19 -20.20 10.74
CA ALA A 322 -0.34 -19.69 11.98
C ALA A 322 0.63 -18.66 12.56
N TYR A 323 0.20 -17.39 12.62
CA TYR A 323 1.04 -16.30 13.10
C TYR A 323 0.25 -15.35 14.01
N THR A 324 0.86 -14.88 15.09
CA THR A 324 0.21 -14.02 16.11
C THR A 324 0.55 -12.54 15.94
N TYR A 325 1.39 -12.19 14.95
CA TYR A 325 1.81 -10.80 14.70
C TYR A 325 2.29 -10.05 15.97
N PRO A 326 3.33 -10.56 16.66
CA PRO A 326 3.88 -9.88 17.83
C PRO A 326 4.49 -8.54 17.44
N HIS A 327 4.26 -7.50 18.24
CA HIS A 327 4.66 -6.11 17.96
C HIS A 327 3.98 -5.49 16.75
N ASN A 328 2.72 -5.84 16.48
CA ASN A 328 1.96 -5.26 15.38
C ASN A 328 1.71 -3.75 15.57
N VAL A 329 1.66 -2.99 14.47
CA VAL A 329 1.53 -1.53 14.48
C VAL A 329 0.16 -1.05 14.98
N ASN A 330 -0.86 -1.90 14.90
CA ASN A 330 -2.20 -1.57 15.38
C ASN A 330 -2.36 -1.70 16.90
N GLU A 331 -1.35 -2.24 17.59
CA GLU A 331 -1.45 -2.57 19.01
C GLU A 331 -2.67 -3.46 19.31
N ASP A 332 -2.97 -4.39 18.40
CA ASP A 332 -4.05 -5.36 18.53
C ASP A 332 -3.57 -6.57 19.36
N GLY A 333 -4.45 -7.05 20.24
CA GLY A 333 -4.29 -8.27 21.01
C GLY A 333 -3.82 -8.07 22.46
N VAL A 334 -3.26 -9.14 23.03
CA VAL A 334 -2.83 -9.23 24.43
C VAL A 334 -1.37 -8.81 24.59
N LEU A 335 -1.00 -8.37 25.80
CA LEU A 335 0.36 -7.90 26.09
C LEU A 335 1.39 -9.04 26.05
N LEU A 336 2.54 -8.75 25.45
CA LEU A 336 3.69 -9.64 25.42
C LEU A 336 4.40 -9.66 26.80
N PRO A 337 4.80 -10.84 27.32
CA PRO A 337 5.53 -10.93 28.57
C PRO A 337 6.82 -10.09 28.56
N GLY A 338 7.02 -9.25 29.58
CA GLY A 338 8.24 -8.44 29.73
C GLY A 338 8.41 -7.32 28.70
N CYS A 339 7.34 -6.93 27.99
CA CYS A 339 7.36 -5.82 27.04
C CYS A 339 6.63 -4.60 27.62
N GLU A 340 7.29 -3.44 27.59
CA GLU A 340 6.71 -2.16 28.02
C GLU A 340 6.74 -1.13 26.88
N GLY A 341 5.68 -0.31 26.81
CA GLY A 341 5.54 0.77 25.83
C GLY A 341 4.78 0.37 24.57
N LYS A 342 5.03 1.10 23.48
CA LYS A 342 4.31 0.94 22.22
C LYS A 342 4.68 -0.36 21.50
N TYR A 343 3.70 -0.90 20.78
CA TYR A 343 3.84 -2.14 20.00
C TYR A 343 4.23 -3.34 20.87
N CYS A 344 3.67 -3.47 22.07
CA CYS A 344 3.93 -4.59 22.99
C CYS A 344 2.81 -5.64 22.99
N ARG A 345 2.06 -5.77 21.90
CA ARG A 345 0.91 -6.66 21.81
C ARG A 345 1.05 -7.71 20.70
N ALA A 346 0.35 -8.81 20.87
CA ALA A 346 0.23 -9.91 19.92
C ALA A 346 -1.19 -10.47 19.96
N LEU A 347 -1.66 -11.02 18.84
CA LEU A 347 -2.99 -11.63 18.78
C LEU A 347 -3.09 -12.81 19.75
N PRO A 348 -4.19 -12.93 20.51
CA PRO A 348 -4.38 -14.03 21.47
C PRO A 348 -4.50 -15.39 20.78
N GLN A 349 -4.91 -15.40 19.51
CA GLN A 349 -4.95 -16.59 18.67
C GLN A 349 -4.21 -16.36 17.36
N PRO A 350 -3.53 -17.39 16.83
CA PRO A 350 -2.85 -17.29 15.55
C PRO A 350 -3.86 -17.22 14.39
N VAL A 351 -3.49 -16.45 13.39
CA VAL A 351 -4.26 -16.24 12.17
C VAL A 351 -3.47 -16.71 10.95
N TYR A 352 -4.16 -16.92 9.84
CA TYR A 352 -3.50 -17.12 8.55
C TYR A 352 -2.77 -15.84 8.13
N PRO A 353 -1.45 -15.88 7.85
CA PRO A 353 -0.70 -14.72 7.42
C PRO A 353 -0.98 -14.37 5.95
N THR A 354 -2.17 -13.86 5.65
CA THR A 354 -2.60 -13.51 4.29
C THR A 354 -1.65 -12.56 3.54
N PRO A 355 -1.03 -11.53 4.16
CA PRO A 355 -0.09 -10.68 3.44
C PRO A 355 1.14 -11.43 2.92
N LEU A 356 1.59 -12.47 3.64
CA LEU A 356 2.65 -13.36 3.18
C LEU A 356 2.21 -14.16 1.95
N TYR A 357 1.00 -14.74 1.99
CA TYR A 357 0.47 -15.52 0.86
C TYR A 357 0.30 -14.67 -0.39
N GLU A 358 -0.20 -13.45 -0.23
CA GLU A 358 -0.37 -12.48 -1.31
C GLU A 358 0.98 -12.03 -1.87
N THR A 359 1.96 -11.78 -1.01
CA THR A 359 3.33 -11.47 -1.45
C THR A 359 3.90 -12.57 -2.36
N ILE A 360 3.80 -13.83 -1.91
CA ILE A 360 4.31 -14.99 -2.67
C ILE A 360 3.52 -15.17 -3.96
N THR A 361 2.20 -15.17 -3.87
CA THR A 361 1.30 -15.43 -5.01
C THR A 361 1.45 -14.33 -6.07
N CYS A 362 1.39 -13.05 -5.69
CA CYS A 362 1.57 -11.95 -6.63
C CYS A 362 2.98 -11.91 -7.22
N SER A 363 4.01 -12.33 -6.49
CA SER A 363 5.36 -12.50 -7.06
C SER A 363 5.38 -13.58 -8.14
N LEU A 364 4.76 -14.74 -7.89
CA LEU A 364 4.65 -15.83 -8.87
C LEU A 364 3.81 -15.42 -10.09
N LEU A 365 2.67 -14.75 -9.87
CA LEU A 365 1.82 -14.23 -10.95
C LEU A 365 2.54 -13.15 -11.76
N PHE A 366 3.34 -12.30 -11.12
CA PHE A 366 4.21 -11.37 -11.82
C PHE A 366 5.22 -12.11 -12.70
N LEU A 367 5.93 -13.11 -12.17
CA LEU A 367 6.88 -13.91 -12.95
C LEU A 367 6.21 -14.61 -14.12
N PHE A 368 4.99 -15.13 -13.92
CA PHE A 368 4.16 -15.71 -14.97
C PHE A 368 3.85 -14.68 -16.06
N LEU A 369 3.22 -13.54 -15.72
CA LEU A 369 2.91 -12.46 -16.68
C LEU A 369 4.17 -11.97 -17.39
N TRP A 370 5.27 -11.81 -16.64
CA TRP A 370 6.54 -11.39 -17.18
C TRP A 370 7.05 -12.43 -18.19
N SER A 371 6.99 -13.73 -17.89
CA SER A 371 7.46 -14.78 -18.80
C SER A 371 6.68 -14.84 -20.12
N ILE A 372 5.36 -14.62 -20.10
CA ILE A 372 4.51 -14.74 -21.29
C ILE A 372 4.42 -13.46 -22.12
N ARG A 373 4.80 -12.28 -21.56
CA ARG A 373 4.65 -10.97 -22.24
C ARG A 373 5.29 -10.87 -23.63
N LYS A 374 6.32 -11.68 -23.89
CA LYS A 374 7.03 -11.72 -25.19
C LYS A 374 6.32 -12.59 -26.23
N LYS A 375 5.46 -13.51 -25.79
CA LYS A 375 4.67 -14.40 -26.66
C LYS A 375 3.35 -13.75 -27.09
N ILE A 376 2.91 -12.71 -26.37
CA ILE A 376 1.66 -12.00 -26.62
C ILE A 376 1.93 -10.77 -27.50
N ASN A 377 1.37 -10.80 -28.72
CA ASN A 377 1.51 -9.71 -29.69
C ASN A 377 0.25 -8.84 -29.82
N THR A 378 -0.90 -9.32 -29.35
CA THR A 378 -2.19 -8.63 -29.47
C THR A 378 -2.40 -7.62 -28.33
N PRO A 379 -2.54 -6.31 -28.61
CA PRO A 379 -2.75 -5.32 -27.55
C PRO A 379 -4.06 -5.49 -26.80
N GLY A 380 -3.96 -5.54 -25.47
CA GLY A 380 -5.03 -5.72 -24.50
C GLY A 380 -5.16 -7.16 -23.98
N LEU A 381 -4.47 -8.13 -24.60
CA LEU A 381 -4.57 -9.53 -24.20
C LEU A 381 -3.83 -9.80 -22.87
N LEU A 382 -2.65 -9.21 -22.69
CA LEU A 382 -1.87 -9.37 -21.45
C LEU A 382 -2.60 -8.73 -20.26
N PHE A 383 -3.25 -7.59 -20.47
CA PHE A 383 -4.10 -6.95 -19.47
C PHE A 383 -5.33 -7.80 -19.13
N GLY A 384 -5.98 -8.40 -20.13
CA GLY A 384 -7.09 -9.35 -19.91
C GLY A 384 -6.67 -10.53 -19.04
N ILE A 385 -5.53 -11.16 -19.34
CA ILE A 385 -4.96 -12.25 -18.52
C ILE A 385 -4.67 -11.77 -17.10
N TYR A 386 -4.09 -10.58 -16.94
CA TYR A 386 -3.86 -9.97 -15.63
C TYR A 386 -5.15 -9.83 -14.82
N LEU A 387 -6.25 -9.35 -15.42
CA LEU A 387 -7.53 -9.22 -14.72
C LEU A 387 -8.06 -10.58 -14.23
N ILE A 388 -7.93 -11.63 -15.05
CA ILE A 388 -8.33 -13.00 -14.68
C ILE A 388 -7.53 -13.47 -13.47
N ILE A 389 -6.21 -13.47 -13.57
CA ILE A 389 -5.37 -14.05 -12.50
C ILE A 389 -5.41 -13.21 -11.22
N ASN A 390 -5.56 -11.88 -11.33
CA ASN A 390 -5.71 -10.99 -10.18
C ASN A 390 -7.07 -11.17 -9.51
N GLY A 391 -8.15 -11.36 -10.29
CA GLY A 391 -9.46 -11.68 -9.74
C GLY A 391 -9.49 -13.05 -9.05
N LEU A 392 -8.86 -14.07 -9.64
CA LEU A 392 -8.75 -15.39 -9.02
C LEU A 392 -7.94 -15.34 -7.71
N GLU A 393 -6.81 -14.66 -7.70
CA GLU A 393 -5.99 -14.51 -6.49
C GLU A 393 -6.76 -13.82 -5.37
N ARG A 394 -7.47 -12.72 -5.67
CA ARG A 394 -8.32 -12.05 -4.68
C ARG A 394 -9.45 -12.94 -4.17
N PHE A 395 -10.11 -13.68 -5.06
CA PHE A 395 -11.17 -14.61 -4.66
C PHE A 395 -10.66 -15.66 -3.67
N PHE A 396 -9.50 -16.28 -3.93
CA PHE A 396 -8.97 -17.32 -3.02
C PHE A 396 -8.46 -16.77 -1.69
N ILE A 397 -7.84 -15.59 -1.68
CA ILE A 397 -7.39 -14.94 -0.44
C ILE A 397 -8.59 -14.52 0.41
N GLU A 398 -9.68 -14.10 -0.22
CA GLU A 398 -10.88 -13.65 0.47
C GLU A 398 -11.54 -14.78 1.29
N LEU A 399 -11.45 -16.04 0.84
CA LEU A 399 -11.94 -17.21 1.59
C LEU A 399 -11.27 -17.41 2.97
N ILE A 400 -10.11 -16.78 3.18
CA ILE A 400 -9.35 -16.84 4.43
C ILE A 400 -9.23 -15.46 5.09
N ARG A 401 -9.96 -14.43 4.63
CA ARG A 401 -10.05 -13.12 5.28
C ARG A 401 -11.35 -12.95 6.06
N VAL A 402 -11.32 -12.02 7.02
CA VAL A 402 -12.50 -11.54 7.74
C VAL A 402 -12.99 -10.29 7.03
N ASN A 403 -14.10 -10.37 6.29
CA ASN A 403 -14.72 -9.22 5.64
C ASN A 403 -16.24 -9.23 5.84
N ASN A 404 -16.83 -8.04 5.84
CA ASN A 404 -18.27 -7.86 5.98
C ASN A 404 -18.99 -8.43 4.76
N THR A 405 -20.01 -9.26 5.01
CA THR A 405 -20.85 -9.86 3.96
C THR A 405 -22.04 -8.94 3.65
N TYR A 406 -22.36 -8.80 2.36
CA TYR A 406 -23.57 -8.08 1.92
C TYR A 406 -24.68 -9.09 1.69
N SER A 407 -25.86 -8.88 2.26
CA SER A 407 -27.02 -9.72 1.97
C SER A 407 -27.71 -9.27 0.68
N PHE A 408 -27.58 -10.05 -0.39
CA PHE A 408 -28.30 -9.80 -1.65
C PHE A 408 -28.90 -11.09 -2.19
N LEU A 409 -30.23 -11.10 -2.37
CA LEU A 409 -30.99 -12.23 -2.94
C LEU A 409 -30.72 -13.60 -2.28
N GLY A 410 -30.52 -13.63 -0.95
CA GLY A 410 -30.27 -14.86 -0.20
C GLY A 410 -28.85 -15.42 -0.32
N ILE A 411 -27.94 -14.69 -0.98
CA ILE A 411 -26.50 -14.97 -1.01
C ILE A 411 -25.81 -13.86 -0.21
N HIS A 412 -24.73 -14.21 0.51
CA HIS A 412 -23.98 -13.29 1.37
C HIS A 412 -22.55 -13.03 0.86
N PRO A 413 -22.34 -12.58 -0.40
CA PRO A 413 -21.00 -12.38 -0.91
C PRO A 413 -20.32 -11.18 -0.26
N THR A 414 -19.00 -11.22 -0.11
CA THR A 414 -18.22 -10.04 0.29
C THR A 414 -18.07 -9.09 -0.90
N GLN A 415 -17.83 -7.80 -0.63
CA GLN A 415 -17.55 -6.83 -1.69
C GLN A 415 -16.33 -7.21 -2.54
N ALA A 416 -15.32 -7.82 -1.91
CA ALA A 416 -14.14 -8.30 -2.60
C ALA A 416 -14.43 -9.50 -3.52
N GLU A 417 -15.33 -10.41 -3.14
CA GLU A 417 -15.77 -11.52 -4.00
C GLU A 417 -16.49 -11.02 -5.26
N ILE A 418 -17.40 -10.05 -5.12
CA ILE A 418 -18.12 -9.44 -6.25
C ILE A 418 -17.14 -8.81 -7.23
N ILE A 419 -16.19 -8.02 -6.73
CA ILE A 419 -15.20 -7.34 -7.57
C ILE A 419 -14.27 -8.35 -8.23
N SER A 420 -13.83 -9.37 -7.49
CA SER A 420 -13.01 -10.45 -8.03
C SER A 420 -13.71 -11.17 -9.18
N PHE A 421 -15.00 -11.46 -9.03
CA PHE A 421 -15.82 -12.05 -10.09
C PHE A 421 -15.92 -11.12 -11.32
N LEU A 422 -16.19 -9.83 -11.12
CA LEU A 422 -16.24 -8.85 -12.21
C LEU A 422 -14.91 -8.71 -12.95
N LEU A 423 -13.78 -8.77 -12.23
CA LEU A 423 -12.44 -8.75 -12.84
C LEU A 423 -12.21 -9.98 -13.71
N VAL A 424 -12.58 -11.17 -13.23
CA VAL A 424 -12.47 -12.43 -13.99
C VAL A 424 -13.32 -12.38 -15.25
N ILE A 425 -14.61 -12.02 -15.15
CA ILE A 425 -15.51 -11.95 -16.30
C ILE A 425 -15.02 -10.92 -17.33
N THR A 426 -14.63 -9.72 -16.87
CA THR A 426 -14.09 -8.68 -17.75
C THR A 426 -12.82 -9.15 -18.45
N GLY A 427 -11.92 -9.82 -17.73
CA GLY A 427 -10.70 -10.38 -18.28
C GLY A 427 -10.95 -11.46 -19.33
N VAL A 428 -11.88 -12.39 -19.07
CA VAL A 428 -12.29 -13.44 -20.02
C VAL A 428 -12.89 -12.83 -21.29
N LEU A 429 -13.82 -11.88 -21.14
CA LEU A 429 -14.42 -11.17 -22.28
C LEU A 429 -13.35 -10.45 -23.11
N LEU A 430 -12.40 -9.75 -22.46
CA LEU A 430 -11.30 -9.10 -23.17
C LEU A 430 -10.43 -10.09 -23.93
N VAL A 431 -10.08 -11.23 -23.32
CA VAL A 431 -9.29 -12.29 -23.98
C VAL A 431 -10.01 -12.83 -25.22
N ILE A 432 -11.30 -13.14 -25.11
CA ILE A 432 -12.11 -13.66 -26.23
C ILE A 432 -12.21 -12.60 -27.35
N LEU A 433 -12.56 -11.36 -27.01
CA LEU A 433 -12.73 -10.28 -27.99
C LEU A 433 -11.44 -9.91 -28.71
N LYS A 434 -10.28 -10.08 -28.06
CA LYS A 434 -8.97 -9.76 -28.64
C LYS A 434 -8.38 -10.92 -29.44
N ASN A 435 -8.62 -12.17 -29.05
CA ASN A 435 -8.20 -13.33 -29.83
C ASN A 435 -8.90 -13.43 -31.19
N ASN A 436 -10.12 -12.90 -31.30
CA ASN A 436 -10.89 -12.92 -32.55
C ASN A 436 -10.53 -11.78 -33.54
N LYS A 437 -9.56 -10.91 -33.22
CA LYS A 437 -9.10 -9.84 -34.11
C LYS A 437 -7.71 -10.18 -34.68
N PRO A 438 -7.48 -10.01 -35.99
CA PRO A 438 -6.16 -10.22 -36.57
C PRO A 438 -5.13 -9.30 -35.90
N SER A 439 -3.92 -9.82 -35.69
CA SER A 439 -2.80 -9.09 -35.10
C SER A 439 -2.54 -7.81 -35.88
N LEU A 440 -2.32 -6.68 -35.19
CA LEU A 440 -1.99 -5.38 -35.80
C LEU A 440 -0.65 -5.35 -36.58
N THR A 441 -0.02 -6.51 -36.77
CA THR A 441 1.24 -6.73 -37.49
C THR A 441 1.07 -7.50 -38.80
N SER A 442 -0.17 -7.66 -39.30
CA SER A 442 -0.43 -8.11 -40.68
C SER A 442 -0.60 -6.93 -41.61
#